data_AF-A0A959W1E0-F1
#
_entry.id   AF-A0A959W1E0-F1
#
_cell.length_a   1.000
_cell.length_b   1.000
_cell.length_c   1.000
_cell.angle_alpha   90.00
_cell.angle_beta   90.00
_cell.angle_gamma   90.00
#
_symmetry.space_group_name_H-M   'P 1'
#
loop_
_entity.id
_entity.type
_entity.pdbx_description
1 polymer ?
#
loop_
_entity_poly.entity_id
_entity_poly.type
_entity_poly.pdbx_seq_one_letter_code
_entity_poly.pdbx_strand_id
1 'polypeptide(L)'
;MVNGSGTRSNGSGSLPLSPEDVALALRPLETASMLPPAAFVDQEVFDWEMKNLFHDGWICLGHVSQVDGQGKFIRREIGPDSVVVVGGEDGRPHAFLNVCRHRGARVIEEADGQVKRRLQCPYHAWSYALDGTLVAAPHMEDVEDFDRSCYGLIPVRLATLGGLVLVDLGGEAPEPDAHVGDLIEQLDRYRTSDLVSGGRVDYEVAANWK
;
A
#
# COMPACT_ATOMS: atom_id res chain seq x y z
N MET A 1 -27.96 7.08 21.22
CA MET A 1 -28.36 7.36 19.83
C MET A 1 -27.19 8.02 19.13
N VAL A 2 -26.38 7.23 18.44
CA VAL A 2 -25.42 7.73 17.45
C VAL A 2 -25.60 6.84 16.24
N ASN A 3 -26.55 7.23 15.39
CA ASN A 3 -26.68 6.69 14.04
C ASN A 3 -25.62 7.41 13.20
N GLY A 4 -24.53 6.70 12.90
CA GLY A 4 -23.52 7.13 11.93
C GLY A 4 -23.48 6.13 10.78
N SER A 5 -24.57 6.01 10.03
CA SER A 5 -24.61 5.28 8.77
C SER A 5 -23.85 6.07 7.71
N GLY A 6 -22.52 5.99 7.74
CA GLY A 6 -21.67 6.41 6.64
C GLY A 6 -21.76 5.35 5.54
N THR A 7 -22.71 5.50 4.63
CA THR A 7 -22.73 4.75 3.37
C THR A 7 -21.51 5.14 2.56
N ARG A 8 -20.49 4.29 2.53
CA ARG A 8 -19.35 4.42 1.61
C ARG A 8 -19.89 4.34 0.19
N SER A 9 -19.47 5.27 -0.67
CA SER A 9 -19.86 5.27 -2.07
C SER A 9 -19.15 4.13 -2.81
N ASN A 10 -19.96 3.17 -3.28
CA ASN A 10 -19.58 1.96 -4.02
C ASN A 10 -18.51 2.15 -5.11
N GLY A 11 -17.38 1.45 -4.94
CA GLY A 11 -16.42 1.10 -5.99
C GLY A 11 -16.94 0.04 -6.98
N SER A 12 -18.04 0.35 -7.68
CA SER A 12 -18.42 -0.18 -9.01
C SER A 12 -18.38 -1.72 -9.27
N GLY A 13 -19.01 -2.52 -8.41
CA GLY A 13 -19.41 -3.90 -8.72
C GLY A 13 -20.08 -4.57 -7.52
N SER A 14 -21.17 -5.32 -7.70
CA SER A 14 -21.70 -6.17 -6.63
C SER A 14 -20.69 -7.28 -6.32
N LEU A 15 -20.51 -7.63 -5.04
CA LEU A 15 -19.76 -8.82 -4.64
C LEU A 15 -20.27 -10.03 -5.43
N PRO A 16 -19.43 -10.74 -6.20
CA PRO A 16 -19.85 -11.86 -7.04
C PRO A 16 -20.03 -13.14 -6.20
N LEU A 17 -20.82 -13.03 -5.12
CA LEU A 17 -21.26 -14.12 -4.29
C LEU A 17 -22.78 -13.99 -4.06
N SER A 18 -23.46 -15.13 -3.89
CA SER A 18 -24.87 -15.14 -3.50
C SER A 18 -25.04 -14.45 -2.14
N PRO A 19 -25.92 -13.44 -2.02
CA PRO A 19 -26.22 -12.82 -0.73
C PRO A 19 -26.75 -13.82 0.31
N GLU A 20 -27.49 -14.84 -0.13
CA GLU A 20 -28.02 -15.89 0.76
C GLU A 20 -26.89 -16.74 1.35
N ASP A 21 -25.88 -17.08 0.54
CA ASP A 21 -24.74 -17.88 1.00
C ASP A 21 -23.85 -17.07 1.95
N VAL A 22 -23.63 -15.79 1.65
CA VAL A 22 -22.87 -14.88 2.53
C VAL A 22 -23.61 -14.62 3.84
N ALA A 23 -24.95 -14.53 3.81
CA ALA A 23 -25.75 -14.28 5.01
C ALA A 23 -25.58 -15.37 6.09
N LEU A 24 -25.22 -16.60 5.72
CA LEU A 24 -24.91 -17.67 6.67
C LEU A 24 -23.63 -17.38 7.47
N ALA A 25 -22.63 -16.80 6.82
CA ALA A 25 -21.35 -16.42 7.45
C ALA A 25 -21.46 -15.18 8.36
N LEU A 26 -22.49 -14.35 8.16
CA LEU A 26 -22.73 -13.13 8.93
C LEU A 26 -23.57 -13.34 10.21
N ARG A 27 -23.95 -14.58 10.51
CA ARG A 27 -24.71 -14.92 11.73
C ARG A 27 -23.83 -14.80 12.99
N PRO A 28 -24.42 -14.78 14.20
CA PRO A 28 -23.66 -14.93 15.44
C PRO A 28 -22.77 -16.17 15.40
N LEU A 29 -21.58 -16.08 16.01
CA LEU A 29 -20.52 -17.08 15.93
C LEU A 29 -21.00 -18.50 16.23
N GLU A 30 -21.95 -18.67 17.16
CA GLU A 30 -22.51 -19.95 17.57
C GLU A 30 -23.33 -20.65 16.46
N THR A 31 -23.72 -19.90 15.43
CA THR A 31 -24.62 -20.35 14.34
C THR A 31 -24.12 -19.98 12.94
N ALA A 32 -22.94 -19.37 12.86
CA ALA A 32 -22.31 -18.98 11.61
C ALA A 32 -21.75 -20.19 10.86
N SER A 33 -21.73 -20.10 9.53
CA SER A 33 -20.96 -21.00 8.68
C SER A 33 -19.65 -20.34 8.24
N MET A 34 -18.76 -21.13 7.63
CA MET A 34 -17.68 -20.57 6.81
C MET A 34 -18.25 -19.81 5.60
N LEU A 35 -17.39 -19.02 4.96
CA LEU A 35 -17.69 -18.44 3.65
C LEU A 35 -17.98 -19.54 2.61
N PRO A 36 -18.81 -19.27 1.59
CA PRO A 36 -19.05 -20.22 0.52
C PRO A 36 -17.74 -20.57 -0.21
N PRO A 37 -17.59 -21.80 -0.77
CA PRO A 37 -16.37 -22.22 -1.45
C PRO A 37 -15.89 -21.24 -2.54
N ALA A 38 -16.81 -20.62 -3.28
CA ALA A 38 -16.51 -19.63 -4.30
C ALA A 38 -15.68 -18.43 -3.77
N ALA A 39 -15.83 -18.07 -2.49
CA ALA A 39 -15.04 -17.02 -1.88
C ALA A 39 -13.52 -17.31 -1.87
N PHE A 40 -13.13 -18.58 -1.97
CA PHE A 40 -11.74 -19.01 -1.92
C PHE A 40 -11.15 -19.36 -3.28
N VAL A 41 -11.98 -19.71 -4.26
CA VAL A 41 -11.52 -20.33 -5.53
C VAL A 41 -11.95 -19.58 -6.78
N ASP A 42 -12.93 -18.68 -6.69
CA ASP A 42 -13.47 -17.98 -7.86
C ASP A 42 -12.63 -16.73 -8.20
N GLN A 43 -12.23 -16.62 -9.46
CA GLN A 43 -11.41 -15.51 -9.96
C GLN A 43 -12.18 -14.20 -9.92
N GLU A 44 -13.50 -14.21 -10.21
CA GLU A 44 -14.30 -12.97 -10.19
C GLU A 44 -14.38 -12.40 -8.76
N VAL A 45 -14.41 -13.27 -7.74
CA VAL A 45 -14.38 -12.85 -6.34
C VAL A 45 -13.02 -12.26 -5.99
N PHE A 46 -11.92 -12.91 -6.38
CA PHE A 46 -10.58 -12.40 -6.13
C PHE A 46 -10.35 -11.03 -6.78
N ASP A 47 -10.75 -10.85 -8.05
CA ASP A 47 -10.63 -9.57 -8.75
C ASP A 47 -11.46 -8.48 -8.08
N TRP A 48 -12.65 -8.83 -7.59
CA TRP A 48 -13.50 -7.92 -6.82
C TRP A 48 -12.84 -7.53 -5.48
N GLU A 49 -12.25 -8.48 -4.74
CA GLU A 49 -11.54 -8.24 -3.48
C GLU A 49 -10.31 -7.36 -3.70
N MET A 50 -9.53 -7.60 -4.76
CA MET A 50 -8.40 -6.75 -5.10
C MET A 50 -8.82 -5.28 -5.24
N LYS A 51 -9.93 -5.03 -5.94
CA LYS A 51 -10.43 -3.68 -6.17
C LYS A 51 -11.13 -3.05 -4.95
N ASN A 52 -11.88 -3.83 -4.17
CA ASN A 52 -12.78 -3.29 -3.14
C ASN A 52 -12.29 -3.53 -1.71
N LEU A 53 -11.22 -4.29 -1.52
CA LEU A 53 -10.60 -4.52 -0.22
C LEU A 53 -9.16 -4.03 -0.21
N PHE A 54 -8.33 -4.54 -1.13
CA PHE A 54 -6.90 -4.20 -1.13
C PHE A 54 -6.62 -2.80 -1.71
N HIS A 55 -7.49 -2.29 -2.59
CA HIS A 55 -7.42 -0.90 -3.06
C HIS A 55 -8.28 0.08 -2.24
N ASP A 56 -9.16 -0.37 -1.34
CA ASP A 56 -10.08 0.50 -0.59
C ASP A 56 -9.86 0.39 0.93
N GLY A 57 -8.59 0.47 1.36
CA GLY A 57 -8.22 0.29 2.75
C GLY A 57 -6.72 0.49 3.02
N TRP A 58 -6.38 0.48 4.31
CA TRP A 58 -4.99 0.56 4.75
C TRP A 58 -4.33 -0.82 4.75
N ILE A 59 -3.19 -0.94 4.07
CA ILE A 59 -2.37 -2.16 4.03
C ILE A 59 -1.05 -1.91 4.73
N CYS A 60 -0.69 -2.79 5.67
CA CYS A 60 0.60 -2.76 6.35
C CYS A 60 1.71 -3.30 5.43
N LEU A 61 2.77 -2.51 5.21
CA LEU A 61 3.92 -2.89 4.38
C LEU A 61 5.15 -3.33 5.18
N GLY A 62 5.22 -2.96 6.44
CA GLY A 62 6.38 -3.23 7.30
C GLY A 62 6.44 -2.33 8.52
N HIS A 63 7.66 -2.15 9.03
CA HIS A 63 7.93 -1.39 10.24
C HIS A 63 8.71 -0.11 9.95
N VAL A 64 8.47 0.95 10.72
CA VAL A 64 9.08 2.27 10.54
C VAL A 64 10.60 2.24 10.63
N SER A 65 11.18 1.30 11.40
CA SER A 65 12.63 1.09 11.49
C SER A 65 13.29 0.76 10.14
N GLN A 66 12.52 0.32 9.14
CA GLN A 66 13.03 0.02 7.81
C GLN A 66 13.13 1.27 6.93
N VAL A 67 12.51 2.39 7.33
CA VAL A 67 12.43 3.65 6.58
C VAL A 67 12.75 4.88 7.46
N ASP A 68 13.39 4.66 8.61
CA ASP A 68 13.71 5.67 9.63
C ASP A 68 14.90 6.60 9.26
N GLY A 69 15.57 6.31 8.15
CA GLY A 69 16.76 7.03 7.70
C GLY A 69 16.65 7.47 6.25
N GLN A 70 17.29 8.58 5.92
CA GLN A 70 17.30 9.14 4.57
C GLN A 70 17.70 8.06 3.54
N GLY A 71 16.82 7.90 2.54
CA GLY A 71 17.00 6.99 1.43
C GLY A 71 16.81 5.51 1.77
N LYS A 72 16.62 5.13 3.05
CA LYS A 72 16.21 3.76 3.39
C LYS A 72 14.82 3.52 2.83
N PHE A 73 14.61 2.37 2.22
CA PHE A 73 13.34 2.06 1.58
C PHE A 73 12.90 0.63 1.81
N ILE A 74 11.60 0.44 1.70
CA ILE A 74 10.96 -0.85 1.50
C ILE A 74 10.10 -0.79 0.24
N ARG A 75 10.13 -1.86 -0.55
CA ARG A 75 9.29 -2.08 -1.72
C ARG A 75 8.48 -3.34 -1.54
N ARG A 76 7.17 -3.24 -1.75
CA ARG A 76 6.21 -4.35 -1.63
C ARG A 76 5.32 -4.39 -2.85
N GLU A 77 4.80 -5.58 -3.14
CA GLU A 77 3.76 -5.78 -4.14
C GLU A 77 2.42 -5.95 -3.40
N ILE A 78 1.39 -5.26 -3.86
CA ILE A 78 0.00 -5.41 -3.42
C ILE A 78 -0.79 -5.83 -4.66
N GLY A 79 -1.04 -7.14 -4.81
CA GLY A 79 -1.56 -7.68 -6.05
C GLY A 79 -0.70 -7.27 -7.25
N PRO A 80 -1.23 -6.56 -8.25
CA PRO A 80 -0.47 -6.12 -9.42
C PRO A 80 0.40 -4.86 -9.18
N ASP A 81 0.19 -4.15 -8.08
CA ASP A 81 0.82 -2.85 -7.84
C ASP A 81 2.10 -2.95 -7.02
N SER A 82 3.16 -2.29 -7.50
CA SER A 82 4.43 -2.17 -6.81
C SER A 82 4.48 -0.82 -6.08
N VAL A 83 4.67 -0.85 -4.76
CA VAL A 83 4.73 0.35 -3.91
C VAL A 83 6.11 0.45 -3.27
N VAL A 84 6.66 1.66 -3.24
CA VAL A 84 7.89 1.98 -2.52
C VAL A 84 7.59 2.99 -1.42
N VAL A 85 8.09 2.72 -0.21
CA VAL A 85 8.15 3.68 0.90
C VAL A 85 9.62 3.99 1.16
N VAL A 86 9.97 5.26 1.19
CA VAL A 86 11.36 5.72 1.33
C VAL A 86 11.47 6.82 2.39
N GLY A 87 12.50 6.76 3.24
CA GLY A 87 12.82 7.82 4.18
C GLY A 87 13.27 9.09 3.46
N GLY A 88 12.57 10.19 3.68
CA GLY A 88 12.84 11.49 3.08
C GLY A 88 13.98 12.26 3.73
N GLU A 89 14.36 13.38 3.11
CA GLU A 89 15.36 14.31 3.66
C GLU A 89 14.78 15.19 4.77
N ASP A 90 13.45 15.30 4.83
CA ASP A 90 12.67 16.01 5.84
C ASP A 90 12.50 15.20 7.14
N GLY A 91 13.11 14.02 7.22
CA GLY A 91 13.02 13.12 8.37
C GLY A 91 11.70 12.36 8.45
N ARG A 92 10.89 12.34 7.37
CA ARG A 92 9.63 11.59 7.29
C ARG A 92 9.66 10.63 6.11
N PRO A 93 9.01 9.46 6.19
CA PRO A 93 8.86 8.58 5.05
C PRO A 93 7.86 9.14 4.04
N HIS A 94 8.05 8.80 2.77
CA HIS A 94 7.15 9.10 1.65
C HIS A 94 6.84 7.81 0.89
N ALA A 95 5.63 7.68 0.36
CA ALA A 95 5.18 6.48 -0.36
C ALA A 95 4.76 6.81 -1.79
N PHE A 96 5.12 5.95 -2.74
CA PHE A 96 4.83 6.13 -4.16
C PHE A 96 4.51 4.80 -4.85
N LEU A 97 3.74 4.87 -5.94
CA LEU A 97 3.76 3.79 -6.93
C LEU A 97 5.16 3.71 -7.52
N ASN A 98 5.75 2.52 -7.50
CA ASN A 98 7.10 2.23 -7.97
C ASN A 98 7.15 2.11 -9.50
N VAL A 99 6.65 3.14 -10.19
CA VAL A 99 6.47 3.19 -11.64
C VAL A 99 7.04 4.50 -12.16
N CYS A 100 8.08 4.40 -13.00
CA CYS A 100 8.69 5.55 -13.63
C CYS A 100 7.70 6.25 -14.56
N ARG A 101 7.55 7.56 -14.42
CA ARG A 101 6.63 8.39 -15.20
C ARG A 101 7.01 8.59 -16.66
N HIS A 102 8.18 8.09 -17.08
CA HIS A 102 8.59 8.09 -18.47
C HIS A 102 7.89 6.99 -19.28
N ARG A 103 8.20 5.72 -18.99
CA ARG A 103 7.71 4.55 -19.76
C ARG A 103 7.29 3.37 -18.88
N GLY A 104 6.95 3.63 -17.63
CA GLY A 104 6.37 2.64 -16.73
C GLY A 104 7.35 1.61 -16.14
N ALA A 105 8.65 1.74 -16.37
CA ALA A 105 9.63 0.85 -15.75
C ALA A 105 9.62 0.98 -14.23
N ARG A 106 9.87 -0.13 -13.53
CA ARG A 106 10.07 -0.12 -12.07
C ARG A 106 11.27 0.76 -11.72
N VAL A 107 11.17 1.55 -10.64
CA VAL A 107 12.24 2.49 -10.23
C VAL A 107 13.24 1.83 -9.29
N ILE A 108 12.75 1.06 -8.32
CA ILE A 108 13.55 0.23 -7.41
C ILE A 108 13.22 -1.24 -7.64
N GLU A 109 14.21 -2.08 -7.88
CA GLU A 109 14.03 -3.54 -8.02
C GLU A 109 14.16 -4.27 -6.68
N GLU A 110 15.05 -3.81 -5.80
CA GLU A 110 15.29 -4.44 -4.51
C GLU A 110 14.07 -4.34 -3.60
N ALA A 111 13.80 -5.39 -2.83
CA ALA A 111 12.67 -5.39 -1.89
C ALA A 111 12.89 -4.43 -0.71
N ASP A 112 14.14 -4.26 -0.29
CA ASP A 112 14.53 -3.45 0.86
C ASP A 112 15.94 -2.94 0.61
N GLY A 113 16.28 -1.76 1.10
CA GLY A 113 17.63 -1.24 0.91
C GLY A 113 17.76 0.23 1.28
N GLN A 114 18.82 0.84 0.73
CA GLN A 114 19.07 2.26 0.90
C GLN A 114 19.64 2.86 -0.37
N VAL A 115 19.01 3.91 -0.88
CA VAL A 115 19.58 4.76 -1.92
C VAL A 115 20.39 5.89 -1.28
N LYS A 116 21.39 6.41 -2.01
CA LYS A 116 22.25 7.47 -1.45
C LYS A 116 21.58 8.84 -1.41
N ARG A 117 20.92 9.25 -2.51
CA ARG A 117 20.41 10.62 -2.69
C ARG A 117 19.13 10.72 -3.52
N ARG A 118 18.89 9.77 -4.41
CA ARG A 118 17.81 9.82 -5.39
C ARG A 118 17.37 8.42 -5.78
N LEU A 119 16.12 8.34 -6.22
CA LEU A 119 15.54 7.17 -6.87
C LEU A 119 15.82 7.30 -8.37
N GLN A 120 16.69 6.45 -8.91
CA GLN A 120 17.07 6.52 -10.32
C GLN A 120 16.48 5.34 -11.08
N CYS A 121 15.62 5.63 -12.06
CA CYS A 121 15.06 4.60 -12.92
C CYS A 121 16.16 3.90 -13.72
N PRO A 122 16.23 2.55 -13.71
CA PRO A 122 17.28 1.80 -14.41
C PRO A 122 17.14 1.87 -15.93
N TYR A 123 15.99 2.29 -16.46
CA TYR A 123 15.75 2.25 -17.91
C TYR A 123 16.43 3.41 -18.66
N HIS A 124 16.14 4.66 -18.28
CA HIS A 124 16.66 5.86 -18.96
C HIS A 124 17.21 6.89 -17.98
N ALA A 125 17.55 6.48 -16.75
CA ALA A 125 18.14 7.33 -15.72
C ALA A 125 17.31 8.57 -15.31
N TRP A 126 16.00 8.58 -15.58
CA TRP A 126 15.09 9.54 -14.93
C TRP A 126 15.24 9.40 -13.41
N SER A 127 15.49 10.52 -12.76
CA SER A 127 15.91 10.57 -11.37
C SER A 127 14.94 11.41 -10.57
N TYR A 128 14.43 10.81 -9.49
CA TYR A 128 13.49 11.43 -8.57
C TYR A 128 14.17 11.71 -7.23
N ALA A 129 13.85 12.84 -6.61
CA ALA A 129 14.18 13.11 -5.22
C ALA A 129 13.43 12.13 -4.30
N LEU A 130 13.81 12.11 -3.01
CA LEU A 130 13.21 11.19 -2.04
C LEU A 130 11.76 11.56 -1.67
N ASP A 131 11.32 12.76 -2.04
CA ASP A 131 9.94 13.24 -1.98
C ASP A 131 9.14 12.95 -3.28
N GLY A 132 9.74 12.23 -4.24
CA GLY A 132 9.12 11.84 -5.50
C GLY A 132 9.22 12.88 -6.62
N THR A 133 9.77 14.07 -6.38
CA THR A 133 9.93 15.12 -7.39
C THR A 133 10.89 14.68 -8.50
N LEU A 134 10.53 14.86 -9.78
CA LEU A 134 11.45 14.57 -10.89
C LEU A 134 12.54 15.65 -10.96
N VAL A 135 13.77 15.29 -10.62
CA VAL A 135 14.91 16.22 -10.56
C VAL A 135 15.81 16.17 -11.77
N ALA A 136 15.90 15.02 -12.46
CA ALA A 136 16.64 14.92 -13.71
C ALA A 136 15.96 13.97 -14.70
N ALA A 137 15.92 14.39 -15.96
CA ALA A 137 15.35 13.64 -17.07
C ALA A 137 16.29 13.80 -18.28
N PRO A 138 17.31 12.92 -18.42
CA PRO A 138 18.29 13.05 -19.50
C PRO A 138 17.63 13.10 -20.88
N HIS A 139 18.15 13.97 -21.76
CA HIS A 139 17.69 14.15 -23.14
C HIS A 139 16.27 14.72 -23.30
N MET A 140 15.75 15.35 -22.25
CA MET A 140 14.47 16.06 -22.30
C MET A 140 14.65 17.58 -22.45
N GLU A 141 15.88 18.08 -22.52
CA GLU A 141 16.18 19.52 -22.58
C GLU A 141 15.67 20.18 -23.87
N ASP A 142 15.63 19.42 -24.97
CA ASP A 142 15.22 19.90 -26.29
C ASP A 142 13.74 19.58 -26.60
N VAL A 143 13.02 18.95 -25.66
CA VAL A 143 11.59 18.62 -25.85
C VAL A 143 10.76 19.87 -25.53
N GLU A 144 10.06 20.38 -26.53
CA GLU A 144 9.14 21.52 -26.36
C GLU A 144 8.09 21.22 -25.29
N ASP A 145 7.83 22.21 -24.44
CA ASP A 145 6.84 22.17 -23.36
C ASP A 145 7.02 21.04 -22.32
N PHE A 146 8.23 20.48 -22.18
CA PHE A 146 8.51 19.50 -21.12
C PHE A 146 8.64 20.16 -19.74
N ASP A 147 7.58 20.07 -18.93
CA ASP A 147 7.60 20.45 -17.53
C ASP A 147 7.82 19.25 -16.60
N ARG A 148 9.00 19.18 -15.98
CA ARG A 148 9.34 18.15 -14.99
C ARG A 148 8.35 18.07 -13.83
N SER A 149 7.69 19.18 -13.47
CA SER A 149 6.74 19.21 -12.35
C SER A 149 5.53 18.28 -12.58
N CYS A 150 5.17 18.02 -13.83
CA CYS A 150 4.08 17.13 -14.24
C CYS A 150 4.41 15.63 -14.11
N TYR A 151 5.67 15.29 -13.89
CA TYR A 151 6.19 13.92 -13.98
C TYR A 151 6.84 13.41 -12.69
N GLY A 152 6.50 13.98 -11.52
CA GLY A 152 6.84 13.38 -10.23
C GLY A 152 6.22 11.98 -10.06
N LEU A 153 6.82 11.15 -9.20
CA LEU A 153 6.23 9.84 -8.85
C LEU A 153 4.80 10.01 -8.33
N ILE A 154 3.94 9.03 -8.60
CA ILE A 154 2.54 9.07 -8.15
C ILE A 154 2.55 8.79 -6.64
N PRO A 155 2.13 9.76 -5.80
CA PRO A 155 2.12 9.57 -4.35
C PRO A 155 1.03 8.57 -3.94
N VAL A 156 1.32 7.82 -2.89
CA VAL A 156 0.40 6.90 -2.22
C VAL A 156 0.19 7.42 -0.80
N ARG A 157 -1.05 7.37 -0.29
CA ARG A 157 -1.32 7.79 1.09
C ARG A 157 -0.55 6.90 2.05
N LEU A 158 0.06 7.51 3.07
CA LEU A 158 0.95 6.86 4.01
C LEU A 158 0.58 7.25 5.44
N ALA A 159 0.63 6.29 6.34
CA ALA A 159 0.50 6.51 7.77
C ALA A 159 1.51 5.67 8.55
N THR A 160 1.94 6.18 9.70
CA THR A 160 2.74 5.43 10.67
C THR A 160 2.00 5.34 12.00
N LEU A 161 1.64 4.12 12.41
CA LEU A 161 0.84 3.88 13.62
C LEU A 161 1.43 2.73 14.42
N GLY A 162 1.78 2.96 15.68
CA GLY A 162 2.34 1.92 16.57
C GLY A 162 3.61 1.24 16.01
N GLY A 163 4.39 1.95 15.19
CA GLY A 163 5.56 1.42 14.47
C GLY A 163 5.25 0.83 13.09
N LEU A 164 3.98 0.57 12.76
CA LEU A 164 3.57 0.02 11.48
C LEU A 164 3.57 1.09 10.39
N VAL A 165 4.01 0.71 9.18
CA VAL A 165 3.94 1.52 7.97
C VAL A 165 2.75 1.05 7.15
N LEU A 166 1.74 1.90 7.00
CA LEU A 166 0.48 1.60 6.34
C LEU A 166 0.33 2.45 5.07
N VAL A 167 -0.18 1.86 3.99
CA VAL A 167 -0.49 2.59 2.75
C VAL A 167 -1.94 2.41 2.33
N ASP A 168 -2.50 3.43 1.69
CA ASP A 168 -3.81 3.38 1.03
C ASP A 168 -3.63 3.71 -0.46
N LEU A 169 -3.87 2.71 -1.30
CA LEU A 169 -3.73 2.79 -2.76
C LEU A 169 -4.90 3.53 -3.42
N GLY A 170 -6.11 3.41 -2.87
CA GLY A 170 -7.32 4.00 -3.44
C GLY A 170 -7.47 5.48 -3.12
N GLY A 171 -6.85 5.93 -2.03
CA GLY A 171 -6.88 7.33 -1.62
C GLY A 171 -8.12 7.73 -0.83
N GLU A 172 -9.07 6.82 -0.65
CA GLU A 172 -10.40 7.07 -0.10
C GLU A 172 -10.60 6.41 1.28
N ALA A 173 -9.58 5.72 1.81
CA ALA A 173 -9.68 5.10 3.12
C ALA A 173 -9.95 6.15 4.22
N PRO A 174 -10.71 5.82 5.28
CA PRO A 174 -10.84 6.68 6.45
C PRO A 174 -9.48 7.04 7.05
N GLU A 175 -9.45 8.06 7.91
CA GLU A 175 -8.22 8.40 8.65
C GLU A 175 -7.64 7.17 9.38
N PRO A 176 -6.30 7.00 9.39
CA PRO A 176 -5.65 5.78 9.87
C PRO A 176 -6.13 5.33 11.25
N ASP A 177 -6.20 6.25 12.22
CA ASP A 177 -6.62 5.96 13.60
C ASP A 177 -8.06 5.43 13.66
N ALA A 178 -8.96 5.99 12.84
CA ALA A 178 -10.35 5.54 12.75
C ALA A 178 -10.47 4.17 12.07
N HIS A 179 -9.55 3.86 11.14
CA HIS A 179 -9.53 2.58 10.45
C HIS A 179 -9.02 1.44 11.36
N VAL A 180 -7.95 1.68 12.12
CA VAL A 180 -7.35 0.64 12.97
C VAL A 180 -8.06 0.48 14.31
N GLY A 181 -8.87 1.45 14.74
CA GLY A 181 -9.62 1.38 15.99
C GLY A 181 -8.71 1.27 17.21
N ASP A 182 -9.00 0.32 18.10
CA ASP A 182 -8.25 0.09 19.34
C ASP A 182 -6.98 -0.76 19.16
N LEU A 183 -6.66 -1.18 17.92
CA LEU A 183 -5.50 -2.04 17.63
C LEU A 183 -4.20 -1.46 18.21
N ILE A 184 -3.97 -0.15 18.06
CA ILE A 184 -2.73 0.48 18.52
C ILE A 184 -2.63 0.44 20.05
N GLU A 185 -3.74 0.64 20.77
CA GLU A 185 -3.76 0.51 22.24
C GLU A 185 -3.47 -0.93 22.70
N GLN A 186 -3.92 -1.92 21.92
CA GLN A 186 -3.61 -3.32 22.19
C GLN A 186 -2.14 -3.65 21.94
N LEU A 187 -1.57 -3.11 20.85
CA LEU A 187 -0.18 -3.32 20.47
C LEU A 187 0.83 -2.59 21.38
N ASP A 188 0.43 -1.47 21.99
CA ASP A 188 1.30 -0.66 22.85
C ASP A 188 1.90 -1.45 24.03
N ARG A 189 1.16 -2.45 24.54
CA ARG A 189 1.64 -3.36 25.60
C ARG A 189 2.91 -4.12 25.22
N TYR A 190 3.16 -4.29 23.92
CA TYR A 190 4.33 -4.95 23.36
C TYR A 190 5.40 -3.96 22.89
N ARG A 191 5.19 -2.66 23.07
CA ARG A 191 6.10 -1.58 22.62
C ARG A 191 6.46 -1.73 21.16
N THR A 192 5.48 -2.01 20.30
CA THR A 192 5.72 -2.33 18.89
C THR A 192 6.45 -1.20 18.15
N SER A 193 6.23 0.05 18.55
CA SER A 193 6.94 1.22 18.03
C SER A 193 8.45 1.22 18.28
N ASP A 194 8.91 0.53 19.33
CA ASP A 194 10.33 0.45 19.70
C ASP A 194 11.05 -0.74 19.04
N LEU A 195 10.30 -1.61 18.35
CA LEU A 195 10.87 -2.79 17.71
C LEU A 195 11.72 -2.40 16.50
N VAL A 196 12.61 -3.31 16.11
CA VAL A 196 13.39 -3.18 14.88
C VAL A 196 13.25 -4.45 14.07
N SER A 197 13.09 -4.30 12.76
CA SER A 197 13.05 -5.44 11.84
C SER A 197 14.41 -6.16 11.85
N GLY A 198 14.47 -7.33 12.48
CA GLY A 198 15.68 -8.17 12.53
C GLY A 198 15.86 -9.06 11.28
N GLY A 199 14.80 -9.31 10.53
CA GLY A 199 14.81 -10.14 9.34
C GLY A 199 13.40 -10.36 8.78
N ARG A 200 13.32 -10.83 7.53
CA ARG A 200 12.08 -11.16 6.84
C ARG A 200 12.20 -12.55 6.22
N VAL A 201 11.11 -13.31 6.27
CA VAL A 201 10.99 -14.58 5.57
C VAL A 201 9.82 -14.44 4.60
N ASP A 202 10.09 -14.64 3.32
CA ASP A 202 9.09 -14.62 2.26
C ASP A 202 8.94 -16.02 1.69
N TYR A 203 7.71 -16.48 1.54
CA TYR A 203 7.40 -17.76 0.92
C TYR A 203 6.03 -17.70 0.24
N GLU A 204 5.89 -18.44 -0.85
CA GLU A 204 4.63 -18.56 -1.57
C GLU A 204 3.75 -19.63 -0.91
N VAL A 205 2.47 -19.32 -0.73
CA VAL A 205 1.46 -20.25 -0.24
C VAL A 205 0.44 -20.44 -1.34
N ALA A 206 0.28 -21.67 -1.82
CA ALA A 206 -0.72 -22.04 -2.82
C ALA A 206 -2.12 -22.13 -2.20
N ALA A 207 -2.62 -21.01 -1.66
CA ALA A 207 -3.92 -20.87 -1.02
C ALA A 207 -4.50 -19.47 -1.28
N ASN A 208 -5.80 -19.30 -0.99
CA ASN A 208 -6.41 -17.98 -0.89
C ASN A 208 -5.84 -17.21 0.32
N TRP A 209 -5.98 -15.88 0.34
CA TRP A 209 -5.48 -15.03 1.42
C TRP A 209 -6.30 -15.14 2.73
N LYS A 210 -7.56 -15.60 2.64
CA LYS A 210 -8.46 -15.85 3.77
C LYS A 210 -8.22 -17.22 4.39
#